data_AF-A0A962SHK2-F1
#
_entry.id   AF-A0A962SHK2-F1
#
_cell.length_a   1.000
_cell.length_b   1.000
_cell.length_c   1.000
_cell.angle_alpha   90.00
_cell.angle_beta   90.00
_cell.angle_gamma   90.00
#
_symmetry.space_group_name_H-M   'P 1'
#
loop_
_entity.id
_entity.type
_entity.pdbx_description
1 polymer ?
#
loop_
_entity_poly.entity_id
_entity_poly.type
_entity_poly.pdbx_seq_one_letter_code
_entity_poly.pdbx_strand_id
1 'polypeptide(L)'
;MAITWALTIAVLSLTPLQRLPLATPFSDKLNHFAAYALLGLLAYLARSGRAPWLLWPLLLTLYGGLIELLQPYVNRHAEWLDLAANGLGALAGVLLARRLQVMITGGST
;
A
#
# COMPACT_ATOMS: atom_id res chain seq x y z
N MET A 1 11.50 -6.72 -2.55
CA MET A 1 10.24 -6.51 -3.29
C MET A 1 9.31 -5.55 -2.57
N ALA A 2 8.83 -5.87 -1.35
CA ALA A 2 7.97 -4.95 -0.59
C ALA A 2 8.62 -3.58 -0.30
N ILE A 3 9.89 -3.57 0.13
CA ILE A 3 10.64 -2.32 0.39
C ILE A 3 10.77 -1.48 -0.87
N THR A 4 11.18 -2.09 -1.98
CA THR A 4 11.30 -1.42 -3.29
C THR A 4 9.96 -0.78 -3.69
N TRP A 5 8.85 -1.50 -3.51
CA TRP A 5 7.53 -1.00 -3.82
C TRP A 5 7.09 0.14 -2.89
N ALA A 6 7.39 0.03 -1.58
CA ALA A 6 7.16 1.12 -0.63
C ALA A 6 7.91 2.38 -1.05
N LEU A 7 9.20 2.26 -1.40
CA LEU A 7 10.02 3.38 -1.87
C LEU A 7 9.44 4.01 -3.14
N THR A 8 8.97 3.20 -4.09
CA THR A 8 8.27 3.70 -5.30
C THR A 8 7.04 4.52 -4.91
N ILE A 9 6.22 4.04 -3.98
CA ILE A 9 5.05 4.79 -3.49
C ILE A 9 5.49 6.13 -2.88
N ALA A 10 6.49 6.14 -1.99
CA ALA A 10 6.97 7.39 -1.38
C ALA A 10 7.50 8.38 -2.43
N VAL A 11 8.30 7.92 -3.39
CA VAL A 11 8.84 8.79 -4.44
C VAL A 11 7.72 9.38 -5.28
N LEU A 12 6.76 8.56 -5.72
CA LEU A 12 5.65 9.04 -6.55
C LEU A 12 4.72 9.98 -5.78
N SER A 13 4.36 9.64 -4.54
CA SER A 13 3.49 10.46 -3.70
C SER A 13 4.15 11.76 -3.22
N LEU A 14 5.48 11.82 -3.12
CA LEU A 14 6.21 13.03 -2.74
C LEU A 14 6.77 13.81 -3.94
N THR A 15 6.49 13.36 -5.16
CA THR A 15 6.81 14.13 -6.36
C THR A 15 5.73 15.18 -6.61
N PRO A 16 6.10 16.46 -6.81
CA PRO A 16 5.14 17.52 -7.11
C PRO A 16 4.30 17.17 -8.34
N LEU A 17 2.99 17.47 -8.29
CA LEU A 17 2.03 17.15 -9.36
C LEU A 17 2.49 17.65 -10.73
N GLN A 18 3.12 18.83 -10.79
CA GLN A 18 3.61 19.44 -12.04
C GLN A 18 4.76 18.66 -12.70
N ARG A 19 5.42 17.77 -11.95
CA ARG A 19 6.55 16.95 -12.41
C ARG A 19 6.16 15.51 -12.72
N LEU A 20 4.90 15.12 -12.52
CA LEU A 20 4.41 13.79 -12.87
C LEU A 20 3.89 13.83 -14.32
N PRO A 21 4.61 13.25 -15.30
CA PRO A 21 4.16 13.21 -16.69
C PRO A 21 3.02 12.20 -16.93
N LEU A 22 2.49 11.60 -15.87
CA LEU A 22 1.60 10.44 -15.92
C LEU A 22 0.19 10.84 -15.48
N ALA A 23 -0.65 11.25 -16.44
CA ALA A 23 -2.07 11.10 -16.29
C ALA A 23 -2.36 9.59 -16.33
N THR A 24 -2.55 8.96 -15.17
CA THR A 24 -3.04 7.58 -15.15
C THR A 24 -4.48 7.56 -15.65
N PRO A 25 -4.91 6.52 -16.39
CA PRO A 25 -6.30 6.39 -16.82
C PRO A 25 -7.28 6.13 -15.65
N PHE A 26 -6.74 5.86 -14.46
CA PHE A 26 -7.49 5.57 -13.25
C PHE A 26 -7.58 6.78 -12.33
N SER A 27 -8.60 6.78 -11.48
CA SER A 27 -8.73 7.79 -10.42
C SER A 27 -7.60 7.65 -9.40
N ASP A 28 -7.22 8.77 -8.79
CA ASP A 28 -6.15 8.83 -7.78
C ASP A 28 -6.38 7.81 -6.66
N LYS A 29 -7.61 7.77 -6.14
CA LYS A 29 -8.08 6.81 -5.14
C LYS A 29 -7.89 5.34 -5.55
N LEU A 30 -8.11 5.00 -6.82
CA LEU A 30 -7.89 3.65 -7.32
C LEU A 30 -6.40 3.32 -7.42
N ASN A 31 -5.55 4.29 -7.81
CA ASN A 31 -4.10 4.11 -7.78
C ASN A 31 -3.60 3.87 -6.35
N HIS A 32 -4.07 4.67 -5.40
CA HIS A 32 -3.76 4.52 -3.97
C HIS A 32 -4.18 3.14 -3.46
N PHE A 33 -5.43 2.74 -3.72
CA PHE A 33 -5.91 1.40 -3.35
C PHE A 33 -5.06 0.28 -3.96
N ALA A 34 -4.80 0.32 -5.27
CA ALA A 34 -4.04 -0.73 -5.96
C ALA A 34 -2.58 -0.79 -5.49
N ALA A 35 -1.94 0.36 -5.29
CA ALA A 35 -0.57 0.46 -4.82
C ALA A 35 -0.43 -0.14 -3.41
N TYR A 36 -1.34 0.20 -2.50
CA TYR A 36 -1.31 -0.36 -1.15
C TYR A 36 -1.78 -1.82 -1.09
N ALA A 37 -2.66 -2.26 -1.99
CA ALA A 37 -3.00 -3.68 -2.12
C ALA A 37 -1.79 -4.52 -2.53
N LEU A 38 -1.01 -4.07 -3.52
CA LEU A 38 0.22 -4.75 -3.88
C LEU A 38 1.25 -4.68 -2.75
N LEU A 39 1.38 -3.55 -2.06
CA LEU A 39 2.27 -3.41 -0.91
C LEU A 39 1.91 -4.38 0.21
N GLY A 40 0.62 -4.46 0.58
CA GLY A 40 0.09 -5.37 1.60
C GLY A 40 0.32 -6.83 1.25
N LEU A 41 0.07 -7.21 -0.01
CA LEU A 41 0.35 -8.54 -0.53
C LEU A 41 1.84 -8.90 -0.39
N LEU A 42 2.73 -8.06 -0.93
CA LEU A 42 4.16 -8.30 -0.91
C LEU A 42 4.75 -8.31 0.50
N ALA A 43 4.32 -7.38 1.36
CA ALA A 43 4.79 -7.30 2.73
C ALA A 43 4.38 -8.53 3.54
N TYR A 44 3.13 -8.99 3.39
CA TYR A 44 2.64 -10.16 4.10
C TYR A 44 3.27 -11.46 3.59
N LEU A 45 3.54 -11.59 2.29
CA LEU A 45 4.24 -12.74 1.74
C LEU A 45 5.72 -12.77 2.13
N ALA A 46 6.36 -11.61 2.27
CA ALA A 46 7.76 -11.50 2.67
C ALA A 46 7.99 -11.68 4.18
N ARG A 47 6.91 -11.76 4.99
CA ARG A 47 7.04 -11.85 6.44
C ARG A 47 7.73 -13.14 6.87
N SER A 48 8.65 -13.03 7.81
CA SER A 48 9.20 -14.18 8.53
C SER A 48 8.54 -14.25 9.92
N GLY A 49 7.85 -15.35 10.23
CA GLY A 49 7.31 -15.60 11.56
C GLY A 49 5.80 -15.41 11.73
N ARG A 50 5.34 -15.38 13.00
CA ARG A 50 3.93 -15.49 13.40
C ARG A 50 3.28 -14.17 13.82
N ALA A 51 3.83 -13.03 13.41
CA ALA A 51 3.23 -11.72 13.71
C ALA A 51 1.73 -11.69 13.34
N PRO A 52 0.86 -11.08 14.17
CA PRO A 52 -0.56 -10.98 13.88
C PRO A 52 -0.81 -10.37 12.51
N TRP A 53 -1.69 -10.97 11.71
CA TRP A 53 -1.88 -10.54 10.33
C TRP A 53 -2.45 -9.11 10.21
N LEU A 54 -3.23 -8.67 11.20
CA LEU A 54 -3.77 -7.30 11.29
C LEU A 54 -2.69 -6.24 11.56
N LEU A 55 -1.50 -6.62 12.00
CA LEU A 55 -0.41 -5.68 12.22
C LEU A 55 0.07 -5.06 10.90
N TRP A 56 0.08 -5.84 9.82
CA TRP A 56 0.55 -5.39 8.50
C TRP A 56 -0.29 -4.25 7.90
N PRO A 57 -1.63 -4.37 7.75
CA PRO A 57 -2.41 -3.27 7.20
C PRO A 57 -2.36 -2.03 8.10
N LEU A 58 -2.25 -2.19 9.43
CA LEU A 58 -2.06 -1.06 10.35
C LEU A 58 -0.75 -0.31 10.06
N LEU A 59 0.38 -1.02 10.04
CA LEU A 59 1.70 -0.40 9.78
C LEU A 59 1.77 0.27 8.41
N LEU A 60 1.18 -0.35 7.38
CA LEU A 60 1.14 0.21 6.04
C LEU A 60 0.20 1.43 5.95
N THR A 61 -0.91 1.44 6.69
CA THR A 61 -1.77 2.63 6.78
C THR A 61 -1.04 3.78 7.47
N LEU A 62 -0.29 3.51 8.54
CA LEU A 62 0.53 4.53 9.22
C LEU A 62 1.63 5.07 8.29
N TYR A 63 2.25 4.19 7.49
CA TYR A 63 3.19 4.60 6.45
C TYR A 63 2.55 5.56 5.44
N GLY A 64 1.35 5.24 4.95
CA GLY A 64 0.61 6.14 4.06
C GLY A 64 0.18 7.44 4.73
N GLY A 65 -0.24 7.40 5.99
CA GLY A 65 -0.56 8.59 6.77
C GLY A 65 0.63 9.52 6.92
N LEU A 66 1.83 8.97 7.15
CA LEU A 66 3.06 9.78 7.19
C LEU A 66 3.33 10.44 5.83
N ILE A 67 3.14 9.74 4.71
CA ILE A 67 3.28 10.32 3.38
C ILE A 67 2.27 11.44 3.16
N GLU A 68 0.99 11.23 3.47
CA GLU A 68 -0.07 12.25 3.39
C GLU A 68 0.29 13.51 4.18
N LEU A 69 0.84 13.35 5.39
CA LEU A 69 1.30 14.49 6.21
C LEU A 69 2.50 15.22 5.59
N LEU A 70 3.32 14.53 4.79
CA LEU A 70 4.48 15.11 4.11
C LEU A 70 4.13 15.76 2.75
N GLN A 71 3.02 15.37 2.11
CA GLN A 71 2.57 15.90 0.82
C GLN A 71 2.49 17.45 0.77
N PRO A 72 1.96 18.16 1.79
CA PRO A 72 1.91 19.64 1.78
C PRO A 72 3.26 20.33 1.63
N TYR A 73 4.34 19.70 2.12
CA TYR A 73 5.69 20.27 2.05
C TYR A 73 6.31 20.19 0.64
N VAL A 74 5.67 19.49 -0.29
CA VAL A 74 6.12 19.33 -1.69
C VAL A 74 5.07 19.83 -2.70
N ASN A 75 4.23 20.80 -2.29
CA ASN A 75 3.15 21.38 -3.11
C ASN A 75 2.11 20.35 -3.59
N ARG A 76 1.75 19.42 -2.71
CA ARG A 76 0.62 18.50 -2.90
C ARG A 76 -0.43 18.69 -1.80
N HIS A 77 -1.63 18.19 -2.02
CA HIS A 77 -2.71 18.24 -1.04
C HIS A 77 -2.78 16.92 -0.28
N ALA A 78 -2.77 17.00 1.05
CA ALA A 78 -3.10 15.85 1.88
C ALA A 78 -4.59 15.52 1.72
N GLU A 79 -4.93 14.27 1.41
CA GLU A 79 -6.31 13.85 1.22
C GLU A 79 -6.65 12.66 2.12
N TRP A 80 -7.62 12.86 3.03
CA TRP A 80 -8.05 11.81 3.97
C TRP A 80 -8.68 10.60 3.26
N LEU A 81 -9.27 10.80 2.09
CA LEU A 81 -9.80 9.70 1.28
C LEU A 81 -8.69 8.85 0.65
N ASP A 82 -7.52 9.43 0.39
CA ASP A 82 -6.36 8.67 -0.07
C ASP A 82 -5.80 7.82 1.07
N LEU A 83 -5.79 8.33 2.30
CA LEU A 83 -5.47 7.52 3.48
C LEU A 83 -6.45 6.35 3.66
N ALA A 84 -7.74 6.57 3.43
CA ALA A 84 -8.74 5.50 3.47
C ALA A 84 -8.50 4.46 2.34
N ALA A 85 -8.20 4.91 1.12
CA ALA A 85 -7.86 4.04 0.00
C ALA A 85 -6.59 3.22 0.28
N ASN A 86 -5.57 3.84 0.87
CA ASN A 86 -4.33 3.18 1.31
C ASN A 86 -4.62 2.06 2.31
N GLY A 87 -5.42 2.34 3.34
CA GLY A 87 -5.77 1.37 4.37
C GLY A 87 -6.61 0.20 3.84
N LEU A 88 -7.63 0.48 3.03
CA LEU A 88 -8.46 -0.54 2.40
C LEU A 88 -7.67 -1.40 1.42
N GLY A 89 -6.77 -0.78 0.64
CA GLY A 89 -5.86 -1.48 -0.25
C GLY A 89 -4.96 -2.44 0.54
N ALA A 90 -4.25 -1.92 1.54
CA ALA A 90 -3.35 -2.73 2.37
C ALA A 90 -4.07 -3.93 3.02
N LEU A 91 -5.29 -3.72 3.54
CA LEU A 91 -6.11 -4.79 4.09
C LEU A 91 -6.46 -5.83 3.03
N ALA A 92 -6.94 -5.41 1.85
CA ALA A 92 -7.27 -6.30 0.75
C ALA A 92 -6.07 -7.15 0.30
N GLY A 93 -4.90 -6.52 0.15
CA GLY A 93 -3.66 -7.20 -0.21
C GLY A 93 -3.25 -8.28 0.81
N VAL A 94 -3.34 -7.96 2.09
CA VAL A 94 -3.05 -8.92 3.18
C VAL A 94 -4.06 -10.06 3.19
N LEU A 95 -5.35 -9.79 3.01
CA LEU A 95 -6.38 -10.84 2.94
C LEU A 95 -6.13 -11.78 1.75
N LEU A 96 -5.78 -11.24 0.59
CA LEU A 96 -5.42 -12.05 -0.59
C LEU A 96 -4.20 -12.92 -0.30
N ALA A 97 -3.13 -12.35 0.26
CA ALA A 97 -1.92 -13.09 0.64
C ALA A 97 -2.22 -14.25 1.59
N ARG A 98 -3.09 -14.03 2.58
CA ARG A 98 -3.54 -15.06 3.51
C ARG A 98 -4.28 -16.19 2.80
N ARG A 99 -5.19 -15.87 1.89
CA ARG A 99 -5.94 -16.88 1.12
C ARG A 99 -4.99 -17.71 0.26
N LEU A 100 -4.04 -17.08 -0.42
CA LEU A 100 -3.01 -17.76 -1.20
C LEU A 100 -2.18 -18.71 -0.33
N GLN A 101 -1.72 -18.27 0.84
CA GLN A 101 -0.96 -19.12 1.77
C GLN A 101 -1.78 -20.34 2.22
N VAL A 102 -3.05 -20.14 2.61
CA VAL A 102 -3.93 -21.23 3.04
C VAL A 102 -4.16 -22.25 1.92
N MET A 103 -4.36 -21.81 0.68
CA MET A 103 -4.52 -22.72 -0.46
C MET A 103 -3.25 -23.54 -0.75
N ILE A 104 -2.07 -22.91 -0.64
CA ILE A 104 -0.79 -23.58 -0.87
C ILE A 104 -0.49 -24.60 0.23
N THR A 105 -0.74 -24.26 1.50
CA THR A 105 -0.46 -25.16 2.64
C THR A 105 -1.58 -26.17 2.92
N GLY A 106 -2.80 -25.91 2.42
CA GLY A 106 -3.98 -26.75 2.64
C GLY A 106 -4.21 -27.81 1.55
N GLY A 107 -3.52 -27.71 0.41
CA GLY A 107 -3.60 -28.72 -0.66
C GLY A 107 -2.64 -29.91 -0.50
N SER A 108 -1.94 -30.01 0.64
CA SER A 108 -0.91 -31.01 0.91
C SER A 108 -1.33 -32.11 1.90
N THR A 109 -2.63 -32.39 2.03
CA THR A 109 -3.21 -33.51 2.81
C THR A 109 -3.97 -34.45 1.90
#